data_AF-A0A2G6P1X4-F1
#
_entry.id   AF-A0A2G6P1X4-F1
#
_cell.length_a   1.000
_cell.length_b   1.000
_cell.length_c   1.000
_cell.angle_alpha   90.00
_cell.angle_beta   90.00
_cell.angle_gamma   90.00
#
_symmetry.space_group_name_H-M   'P 1'
#
loop_
_entity.id
_entity.type
_entity.pdbx_description
1 polymer ?
#
loop_
_entity_poly.entity_id
_entity_poly.type
_entity_poly.pdbx_seq_one_letter_code
_entity_poly.pdbx_strand_id
1 'polypeptide(L)'
;MAKSKCPICNKKIGKRSCKIEDRIICPVCCAKMRDEEKCLGCKYFENSVEHEAVKKEKATSKIGTIFGSPEMQKSIMEASIDLMNNHPEKGKLYDKDAEAFTNDSYALFNTEEFKDFKFEEKEIKHIILKLGEPGTDQEWFFTQEGTDYFTKATEMIVDEVKYKSFSQALFRIFIKYYTIKDIDKSWIILGTINRLMEGEYVLPFTTLMFFRGLAEYRANN
;
A
#
# COMPACT_ATOMS: atom_id res chain seq x y z
N MET A 1 17.72 -30.65 28.13
CA MET A 1 18.96 -30.45 27.34
C MET A 1 19.53 -29.08 27.64
N ALA A 2 20.77 -28.98 28.09
CA ALA A 2 21.39 -27.71 28.47
C ALA A 2 21.58 -26.82 27.22
N LYS A 3 21.00 -25.62 27.23
CA LYS A 3 21.15 -24.66 26.13
C LYS A 3 22.62 -24.22 26.04
N SER A 4 23.27 -24.50 24.91
CA SER A 4 24.69 -24.18 24.72
C SER A 4 24.92 -22.66 24.79
N LYS A 5 25.94 -22.26 25.55
CA LYS A 5 26.38 -20.86 25.61
C LYS A 5 27.05 -20.50 24.29
N CYS A 6 26.94 -19.24 23.90
CA CYS A 6 27.56 -18.69 22.70
C CYS A 6 29.07 -18.89 22.77
N PRO A 7 29.70 -19.56 21.80
CA PRO A 7 31.12 -19.87 21.84
C PRO A 7 32.02 -18.63 21.75
N ILE A 8 31.49 -17.51 21.22
CA ILE A 8 32.24 -16.25 21.07
C ILE A 8 32.37 -15.50 22.39
N CYS A 9 31.32 -15.51 23.23
CA CYS A 9 31.30 -14.67 24.44
C CYS A 9 31.15 -15.44 25.74
N ASN A 10 30.77 -16.73 25.70
CA ASN A 10 30.47 -17.59 26.86
C ASN A 10 29.52 -16.99 27.91
N LYS A 11 28.83 -15.90 27.58
CA LYS A 11 27.94 -15.14 28.49
C LYS A 11 26.47 -15.40 28.22
N LYS A 12 26.06 -15.41 26.95
CA LYS A 12 24.65 -15.55 26.53
C LYS A 12 24.43 -16.88 25.82
N ILE A 13 23.20 -17.39 25.86
CA ILE A 13 22.79 -18.59 25.15
C ILE A 13 22.85 -18.36 23.63
N GLY A 14 23.38 -19.34 22.89
CA GLY A 14 23.37 -19.33 21.43
C GLY A 14 21.94 -19.52 20.90
N LYS A 15 21.54 -18.72 19.91
CA LYS A 15 20.19 -18.77 19.31
C LYS A 15 20.18 -18.69 17.77
N ARG A 16 21.29 -18.31 17.14
CA ARG A 16 21.38 -18.09 15.69
C ARG A 16 22.45 -19.00 15.10
N SER A 17 22.12 -19.77 14.08
CA SER A 17 23.11 -20.51 13.31
C SER A 17 23.91 -19.54 12.45
N CYS A 18 25.23 -19.51 12.60
CA CYS A 18 26.14 -18.67 11.82
C CYS A 18 26.90 -19.53 10.81
N LYS A 19 26.78 -19.23 9.51
CA LYS A 19 27.48 -19.96 8.44
C LYS A 19 28.98 -19.67 8.42
N ILE A 20 29.41 -18.49 8.88
CA ILE A 20 30.83 -18.08 8.90
C ILE A 20 31.60 -18.83 10.00
N GLU A 21 30.99 -18.93 11.18
CA GLU A 21 31.59 -19.57 12.36
C GLU A 21 31.27 -21.07 12.46
N ASP A 22 30.41 -21.57 11.56
CA ASP A 22 29.84 -22.92 11.55
C ASP A 22 29.28 -23.38 12.92
N ARG A 23 28.68 -22.44 13.66
CA ARG A 23 28.26 -22.63 15.06
C ARG A 23 27.03 -21.81 15.41
N ILE A 24 26.35 -22.21 16.49
CA ILE A 24 25.23 -21.45 17.07
C ILE A 24 25.78 -20.34 17.99
N ILE A 25 25.51 -19.09 17.63
CA ILE A 25 25.99 -17.90 18.34
C ILE A 25 24.82 -17.10 18.94
N CYS A 26 25.11 -16.21 19.89
CA CYS A 26 24.07 -15.35 20.46
C CYS A 26 23.76 -14.16 19.53
N PRO A 27 22.54 -13.59 19.60
CA PRO A 27 22.15 -12.42 18.81
C PRO A 27 23.11 -11.22 18.93
N VAL A 28 23.74 -11.03 20.10
CA VAL A 28 24.66 -9.92 20.34
C VAL A 28 25.97 -10.09 19.59
N CYS A 29 26.59 -11.27 19.65
CA CYS A 29 27.80 -11.56 18.90
C CYS A 29 27.52 -11.56 17.39
N CYS A 30 26.37 -12.10 16.98
CA CYS A 30 25.91 -12.05 15.59
C CYS A 30 25.81 -10.62 15.06
N ALA A 31 25.29 -9.67 15.85
CA ALA A 31 25.21 -8.27 15.44
C ALA A 31 26.58 -7.56 15.40
N LYS A 32 27.51 -7.93 16.29
CA LYS A 32 28.84 -7.29 16.38
C LYS A 32 29.81 -7.70 15.27
N MET A 33 29.68 -8.93 14.78
CA MET A 33 30.57 -9.50 13.74
C MET A 33 29.90 -9.49 12.36
N ARG A 34 28.76 -8.81 12.25
CA ARG A 34 27.99 -8.70 11.03
C ARG A 34 28.75 -7.84 10.04
N ASP A 35 28.85 -8.36 8.83
CA ASP A 35 29.56 -7.76 7.71
C ASP A 35 28.71 -7.98 6.46
N GLU A 36 28.48 -6.92 5.67
CA GLU A 36 27.50 -6.95 4.59
C GLU A 36 27.88 -7.94 3.48
N GLU A 37 29.17 -8.02 3.15
CA GLU A 37 29.68 -8.93 2.13
C GLU A 37 29.61 -10.39 2.60
N LYS A 38 29.95 -10.65 3.87
CA LYS A 38 30.02 -12.02 4.42
C LYS A 38 28.68 -12.55 4.91
N CYS A 39 27.70 -11.68 5.15
CA CYS A 39 26.38 -12.06 5.69
C CYS A 39 25.27 -12.05 4.62
N LEU A 40 25.60 -11.81 3.36
CA LEU A 40 24.66 -11.93 2.24
C LEU A 40 24.03 -13.35 2.21
N GLY A 41 22.71 -13.46 2.09
CA GLY A 41 22.02 -14.76 2.14
C GLY A 41 21.82 -15.33 3.55
N CYS A 42 22.02 -14.53 4.60
CA CYS A 42 21.70 -14.89 5.98
C CYS A 42 20.35 -14.28 6.39
N LYS A 43 19.36 -15.13 6.70
CA LYS A 43 18.03 -14.72 7.15
C LYS A 43 18.04 -13.72 8.32
N TYR A 44 18.99 -13.83 9.24
CA TYR A 44 19.09 -12.88 10.37
C TYR A 44 19.75 -11.55 10.01
N PHE A 45 20.50 -11.51 8.91
CA PHE A 45 21.05 -10.30 8.34
C PHE A 45 19.98 -9.58 7.51
N GLU A 46 19.35 -10.28 6.57
CA GLU A 46 18.27 -9.78 5.71
C GLU A 46 17.12 -9.19 6.52
N ASN A 47 16.57 -9.94 7.50
CA ASN A 47 15.52 -9.41 8.38
C ASN A 47 15.97 -8.18 9.16
N SER A 48 17.27 -8.07 9.48
CA SER A 48 17.78 -6.90 10.20
C SER A 48 17.95 -5.69 9.30
N VAL A 49 18.36 -5.90 8.05
CA VAL A 49 18.44 -4.86 7.03
C VAL A 49 17.04 -4.35 6.72
N GLU A 50 16.07 -5.24 6.59
CA GLU A 50 14.65 -4.91 6.41
C GLU A 50 14.09 -4.15 7.62
N HIS A 51 14.31 -4.63 8.85
CA HIS A 51 13.89 -3.91 10.06
C HIS A 51 14.58 -2.55 10.22
N GLU A 52 15.84 -2.43 9.80
CA GLU A 52 16.57 -1.17 9.87
C GLU A 52 16.14 -0.21 8.77
N ALA A 53 15.79 -0.70 7.57
CA ALA A 53 15.13 0.09 6.53
C ALA A 53 13.77 0.60 7.00
N VAL A 54 12.92 -0.27 7.56
CA VAL A 54 11.63 0.10 8.15
C VAL A 54 11.79 1.07 9.33
N LYS A 55 12.84 0.92 10.13
CA LYS A 55 13.12 1.83 11.26
C LYS A 55 13.66 3.18 10.78
N LYS A 56 14.50 3.20 9.74
CA LYS A 56 14.97 4.44 9.09
C LYS A 56 13.81 5.16 8.42
N GLU A 57 12.93 4.45 7.71
CA GLU A 57 11.66 4.98 7.19
C GLU A 57 10.80 5.59 8.30
N LYS A 58 10.63 4.89 9.43
CA LYS A 58 9.87 5.39 10.58
C LYS A 58 10.52 6.56 11.32
N ALA A 59 11.86 6.66 11.27
CA ALA A 59 12.62 7.73 11.94
C ALA A 59 12.73 9.00 11.08
N THR A 60 12.69 8.88 9.75
CA THR A 60 12.65 10.02 8.82
C THR A 60 11.22 10.52 8.56
N SER A 61 10.21 9.67 8.76
CA SER A 61 8.82 10.12 8.86
C SER A 61 8.59 10.80 10.22
N LYS A 62 8.76 12.12 10.29
CA LYS A 62 7.96 12.88 11.27
C LYS A 62 6.50 12.45 11.07
N ILE A 63 5.78 12.29 12.18
CA ILE A 63 4.32 12.17 12.15
C ILE A 63 3.79 13.30 11.24
N GLY A 64 3.20 12.97 10.09
CA GLY A 64 2.40 13.95 9.34
C GLY A 64 2.43 13.97 7.82
N THR A 65 3.42 13.41 7.09
CA THR A 65 3.36 13.54 5.62
C THR A 65 2.54 12.42 4.98
N ILE A 66 1.44 12.78 4.31
CA ILE A 66 0.60 11.88 3.48
C ILE A 66 1.46 11.11 2.46
N PHE A 67 2.55 11.72 2.01
CA PHE A 67 3.40 11.27 0.91
C PHE A 67 4.58 10.36 1.30
N GLY A 68 4.65 9.89 2.54
CA GLY A 68 5.75 9.01 2.99
C GLY A 68 7.04 9.77 3.29
N SER A 69 8.20 9.09 3.17
CA SER A 69 9.51 9.67 3.48
C SER A 69 9.90 10.77 2.49
N PRO A 70 10.84 11.68 2.84
CA PRO A 70 11.34 12.69 1.91
C PRO A 70 11.90 12.10 0.60
N GLU A 71 12.55 10.93 0.67
CA GLU A 71 13.09 10.22 -0.49
C GLU A 71 11.97 9.70 -1.40
N MET A 72 10.91 9.17 -0.80
CA MET A 72 9.73 8.72 -1.53
C MET A 72 9.04 9.91 -2.21
N GLN A 73 8.86 11.02 -1.49
CA GLN A 73 8.31 12.26 -2.04
C GLN A 73 9.08 12.76 -3.25
N LYS A 74 10.42 12.79 -3.14
CA LYS A 74 11.30 13.16 -4.25
C LYS A 74 11.11 12.23 -5.45
N SER A 75 11.12 10.91 -5.21
CA SER A 75 10.99 9.91 -6.27
C SER A 75 9.65 10.02 -7.00
N ILE A 76 8.56 10.22 -6.25
CA ILE A 76 7.22 10.45 -6.82
C ILE A 76 7.24 11.71 -7.68
N MET A 77 7.75 12.81 -7.14
CA MET A 77 7.77 14.10 -7.84
C MET A 77 8.56 14.02 -9.14
N GLU A 78 9.76 13.42 -9.12
CA GLU A 78 10.60 13.23 -10.31
C GLU A 78 9.89 12.36 -11.36
N ALA A 79 9.30 11.23 -10.95
CA ALA A 79 8.57 10.34 -11.84
C ALA A 79 7.30 11.00 -12.43
N SER A 80 6.56 11.76 -11.63
CA SER A 80 5.38 12.49 -12.10
C SER A 80 5.76 13.57 -13.11
N ILE A 81 6.83 14.34 -12.85
CA ILE A 81 7.32 15.37 -13.79
C ILE A 81 7.77 14.72 -15.10
N ASP A 82 8.52 13.62 -15.03
CA ASP A 82 8.97 12.89 -16.22
C ASP A 82 7.77 12.40 -17.04
N LEU A 83 6.81 11.75 -16.39
CA LEU A 83 5.62 11.21 -17.05
C LEU A 83 4.79 12.30 -17.73
N MET A 84 4.59 13.44 -17.07
CA MET A 84 3.86 14.58 -17.63
C MET A 84 4.59 15.24 -18.81
N ASN A 85 5.92 15.28 -18.79
CA ASN A 85 6.71 15.92 -19.85
C ASN A 85 6.91 15.01 -21.07
N ASN A 86 7.12 13.71 -20.84
CA ASN A 86 7.47 12.76 -21.90
C ASN A 86 6.27 12.00 -22.47
N HIS A 87 5.17 11.91 -21.71
CA HIS A 87 3.95 11.20 -22.11
C HIS A 87 2.65 12.03 -21.95
N PRO A 88 2.62 13.31 -22.35
CA PRO A 88 1.47 14.19 -22.13
C PRO A 88 0.21 13.75 -22.90
N GLU A 89 0.37 12.96 -23.97
CA GLU A 89 -0.74 12.44 -24.78
C GLU A 89 -1.68 11.55 -23.97
N LYS A 90 -1.16 10.81 -22.99
CA LYS A 90 -1.95 9.91 -22.15
C LYS A 90 -2.79 10.68 -21.13
N GLY A 91 -2.23 11.69 -20.48
CA GLY A 91 -3.00 12.61 -19.64
C GLY A 91 -4.15 13.25 -20.42
N LYS A 92 -3.85 13.81 -21.61
CA LYS A 92 -4.86 14.43 -22.48
C LYS A 92 -5.95 13.46 -22.96
N LEU A 93 -5.65 12.17 -23.10
CA LEU A 93 -6.63 11.17 -23.47
C LEU A 93 -7.64 10.97 -22.35
N TYR A 94 -7.16 10.79 -21.12
CA TYR A 94 -8.02 10.61 -19.95
C TYR A 94 -8.80 11.88 -19.56
N ASP A 95 -8.25 13.06 -19.85
CA ASP A 95 -8.99 14.33 -19.69
C ASP A 95 -10.14 14.46 -20.69
N LYS A 96 -10.00 13.88 -21.89
CA LYS A 96 -11.02 13.93 -22.94
C LYS A 96 -12.07 12.82 -22.81
N ASP A 97 -11.66 11.66 -22.29
CA ASP A 97 -12.49 10.47 -22.18
C ASP A 97 -12.47 9.96 -20.74
N ALA A 98 -13.34 10.58 -19.93
CA ALA A 98 -13.51 10.23 -18.52
C ALA A 98 -14.05 8.80 -18.35
N GLU A 99 -14.79 8.29 -19.33
CA GLU A 99 -15.32 6.92 -19.31
C GLU A 99 -14.22 5.90 -19.53
N ALA A 100 -13.33 6.12 -20.52
CA ALA A 100 -12.15 5.29 -20.72
C ALA A 100 -11.26 5.25 -19.46
N PHE A 101 -10.97 6.41 -18.87
CA PHE A 101 -10.23 6.47 -17.60
C PHE A 101 -10.91 5.64 -16.50
N THR A 102 -12.24 5.75 -16.39
CA THR A 102 -13.02 5.03 -15.39
C THR A 102 -12.93 3.53 -15.60
N ASN A 103 -13.13 3.05 -16.82
CA ASN A 103 -13.08 1.63 -17.17
C ASN A 103 -11.68 1.04 -16.96
N ASP A 104 -10.64 1.74 -17.39
CA ASP A 104 -9.25 1.32 -17.22
C ASP A 104 -8.84 1.31 -15.75
N SER A 105 -9.33 2.28 -14.97
CA SER A 105 -9.18 2.31 -13.51
C SER A 105 -9.84 1.11 -12.85
N TYR A 106 -11.08 0.78 -13.23
CA TYR A 106 -11.77 -0.42 -12.71
C TYR A 106 -10.98 -1.69 -13.02
N ALA A 107 -10.49 -1.84 -14.25
CA ALA A 107 -9.69 -3.00 -14.65
C ALA A 107 -8.40 -3.11 -13.83
N LEU A 108 -7.68 -1.99 -13.65
CA LEU A 108 -6.44 -1.95 -12.88
C LEU A 108 -6.67 -2.22 -11.39
N PHE A 109 -7.65 -1.57 -10.77
CA PHE A 109 -7.94 -1.78 -9.35
C PHE A 109 -8.57 -3.15 -9.06
N ASN A 110 -8.91 -3.92 -10.09
CA ASN A 110 -9.34 -5.30 -9.95
C ASN A 110 -8.21 -6.35 -9.94
N THR A 111 -6.94 -5.95 -10.07
CA THR A 111 -5.81 -6.88 -10.01
C THR A 111 -5.47 -7.32 -8.59
N GLU A 112 -4.69 -8.41 -8.46
CA GLU A 112 -4.22 -8.96 -7.18
C GLU A 112 -3.55 -7.92 -6.29
N GLU A 113 -2.78 -6.98 -6.87
CA GLU A 113 -2.11 -5.92 -6.11
C GLU A 113 -3.08 -5.06 -5.28
N PHE A 114 -4.34 -4.97 -5.70
CA PHE A 114 -5.33 -4.14 -5.06
C PHE A 114 -6.36 -4.92 -4.25
N LYS A 115 -6.38 -6.25 -4.32
CA LYS A 115 -7.41 -7.08 -3.66
C LYS A 115 -7.36 -6.99 -2.14
N ASP A 116 -6.19 -6.73 -1.58
CA ASP A 116 -6.01 -6.54 -0.14
C ASP A 116 -6.57 -5.20 0.36
N PHE A 117 -6.85 -4.24 -0.53
CA PHE A 117 -7.57 -3.02 -0.17
C PHE A 117 -9.08 -3.31 -0.14
N LYS A 118 -9.58 -3.42 1.08
CA LYS A 118 -11.00 -3.58 1.39
C LYS A 118 -11.33 -2.88 2.70
N PHE A 119 -12.60 -2.59 2.90
CA PHE A 119 -13.08 -2.21 4.22
C PHE A 119 -13.13 -3.42 5.15
N GLU A 120 -12.79 -3.21 6.41
CA GLU A 120 -12.91 -4.24 7.43
C GLU A 120 -14.39 -4.53 7.71
N GLU A 121 -14.69 -5.76 8.12
CA GLU A 121 -16.07 -6.18 8.43
C GLU A 121 -16.77 -5.24 9.42
N LYS A 122 -16.04 -4.75 10.43
CA LYS A 122 -16.56 -3.80 11.43
C LYS A 122 -16.99 -2.47 10.82
N GLU A 123 -16.32 -2.04 9.76
CA GLU A 123 -16.60 -0.79 9.04
C GLU A 123 -17.83 -0.97 8.16
N ILE A 124 -17.90 -2.09 7.43
CA ILE A 124 -19.08 -2.51 6.67
C ILE A 124 -20.31 -2.56 7.57
N LYS A 125 -20.22 -3.23 8.72
CA LYS A 125 -21.29 -3.28 9.72
C LYS A 125 -21.71 -1.88 10.19
N HIS A 126 -20.74 -1.00 10.44
CA HIS A 126 -21.02 0.35 10.88
C HIS A 126 -21.76 1.17 9.82
N ILE A 127 -21.36 1.06 8.55
CA ILE A 127 -22.02 1.73 7.42
C ILE A 127 -23.44 1.22 7.26
N ILE A 128 -23.64 -0.11 7.24
CA ILE A 128 -24.97 -0.72 7.09
C ILE A 128 -25.89 -0.31 8.24
N LEU A 129 -25.38 -0.28 9.48
CA LEU A 129 -26.15 0.17 10.64
C LEU A 129 -26.62 1.63 10.52
N LYS A 130 -25.86 2.48 9.82
CA LYS A 130 -26.11 3.93 9.72
C LYS A 130 -26.86 4.34 8.47
N LEU A 131 -26.57 3.71 7.33
CA LEU A 131 -27.10 4.06 6.02
C LEU A 131 -28.12 3.03 5.49
N GLY A 132 -28.24 1.87 6.14
CA GLY A 132 -29.02 0.74 5.64
C GLY A 132 -28.21 -0.18 4.72
N GLU A 133 -28.81 -1.29 4.30
CA GLU A 133 -28.21 -2.17 3.27
C GLU A 133 -28.14 -1.42 1.93
N PRO A 134 -27.00 -1.47 1.22
CA PRO A 134 -26.89 -0.91 -0.12
C PRO A 134 -27.79 -1.68 -1.09
N GLY A 135 -28.32 -0.98 -2.10
CA GLY A 135 -29.20 -1.56 -3.11
C GLY A 135 -28.58 -2.76 -3.82
N THR A 136 -29.42 -3.72 -4.19
CA THR A 136 -29.02 -4.99 -4.80
C THR A 136 -29.09 -5.02 -6.31
N ASP A 137 -29.71 -4.01 -6.92
CA ASP A 137 -29.90 -3.95 -8.36
C ASP A 137 -28.62 -3.48 -9.05
N GLN A 138 -28.26 -4.12 -10.16
CA GLN A 138 -27.02 -3.84 -10.89
C GLN A 138 -26.89 -2.37 -11.33
N GLU A 139 -28.02 -1.69 -11.53
CA GLU A 139 -28.06 -0.28 -11.97
C GLU A 139 -28.22 0.71 -10.82
N TRP A 140 -28.47 0.26 -9.58
CA TRP A 140 -28.69 1.14 -8.42
C TRP A 140 -27.52 2.11 -8.21
N PHE A 141 -26.30 1.68 -8.57
CA PHE A 141 -25.08 2.49 -8.51
C PHE A 141 -25.10 3.74 -9.39
N PHE A 142 -25.80 3.68 -10.51
CA PHE A 142 -25.90 4.79 -11.45
C PHE A 142 -27.06 5.73 -11.11
N THR A 143 -27.76 5.48 -10.00
CA THR A 143 -28.79 6.37 -9.47
C THR A 143 -28.19 7.43 -8.56
N GLN A 144 -28.91 8.54 -8.38
CA GLN A 144 -28.56 9.55 -7.39
C GLN A 144 -28.52 8.96 -5.96
N GLU A 145 -29.45 8.06 -5.64
CA GLU A 145 -29.51 7.39 -4.34
C GLU A 145 -28.25 6.55 -4.07
N GLY A 146 -27.83 5.76 -5.06
CA GLY A 146 -26.58 5.01 -4.99
C GLY A 146 -25.39 5.94 -4.78
N THR A 147 -25.26 6.96 -5.62
CA THR A 147 -24.17 7.96 -5.53
C THR A 147 -24.11 8.62 -4.15
N ASP A 148 -25.25 9.03 -3.60
CA ASP A 148 -25.35 9.64 -2.27
C ASP A 148 -24.95 8.66 -1.15
N TYR A 149 -25.35 7.39 -1.28
CA TYR A 149 -24.97 6.35 -0.33
C TYR A 149 -23.45 6.15 -0.33
N PHE A 150 -22.82 6.03 -1.50
CA PHE A 150 -21.35 5.86 -1.61
C PHE A 150 -20.58 7.05 -1.07
N THR A 151 -21.07 8.25 -1.36
CA THR A 151 -20.50 9.49 -0.86
C THR A 151 -20.47 9.46 0.67
N LYS A 152 -21.62 9.21 1.31
CA LYS A 152 -21.74 9.12 2.77
C LYS A 152 -20.93 7.97 3.37
N ALA A 153 -20.97 6.79 2.74
CA ALA A 153 -20.18 5.65 3.18
C ALA A 153 -18.68 5.99 3.15
N THR A 154 -18.20 6.59 2.07
CA THR A 154 -16.79 7.00 1.93
C THR A 154 -16.42 8.05 2.99
N GLU A 155 -17.23 9.09 3.17
CA GLU A 155 -17.02 10.12 4.20
C GLU A 155 -16.96 9.52 5.62
N MET A 156 -17.74 8.47 5.89
CA MET A 156 -17.74 7.80 7.19
C MET A 156 -16.48 6.96 7.47
N ILE A 157 -15.80 6.47 6.43
CA ILE A 157 -14.73 5.47 6.57
C ILE A 157 -13.36 6.05 6.26
N VAL A 158 -13.28 7.04 5.39
CA VAL A 158 -12.04 7.69 5.02
C VAL A 158 -11.66 8.65 6.14
N ASP A 159 -11.18 8.08 7.24
CA ASP A 159 -10.42 8.84 8.22
C ASP A 159 -9.04 9.21 7.65
N GLU A 160 -8.41 10.21 8.25
CA GLU A 160 -7.10 10.72 7.83
C GLU A 160 -6.02 9.61 7.79
N VAL A 161 -6.17 8.57 8.61
CA VAL A 161 -5.21 7.46 8.73
C VAL A 161 -5.33 6.48 7.57
N LYS A 162 -6.55 6.08 7.20
CA LYS A 162 -6.83 5.23 6.05
C LYS A 162 -6.53 5.93 4.75
N TYR A 163 -6.95 7.19 4.63
CA TYR A 163 -6.62 8.01 3.47
C TYR A 163 -5.11 8.03 3.25
N LYS A 164 -4.34 8.31 4.30
CA LYS A 164 -2.88 8.31 4.25
C LYS A 164 -2.29 6.95 3.87
N SER A 165 -2.76 5.87 4.51
CA SER A 165 -2.25 4.52 4.25
C SER A 165 -2.51 4.09 2.81
N PHE A 166 -3.67 4.46 2.29
CA PHE A 166 -4.05 4.19 0.91
C PHE A 166 -3.23 5.02 -0.08
N SER A 167 -3.10 6.33 0.12
CA SER A 167 -2.27 7.20 -0.74
C SER A 167 -0.82 6.71 -0.80
N GLN A 168 -0.26 6.27 0.33
CA GLN A 168 1.08 5.67 0.37
C GLN A 168 1.18 4.39 -0.47
N ALA A 169 0.15 3.54 -0.46
CA ALA A 169 0.12 2.37 -1.31
C ALA A 169 0.07 2.72 -2.79
N LEU A 170 -0.81 3.67 -3.18
CA LEU A 170 -0.86 4.15 -4.56
C LEU A 170 0.49 4.68 -5.02
N PHE A 171 1.19 5.47 -4.21
CA PHE A 171 2.52 5.97 -4.56
C PHE A 171 3.55 4.85 -4.74
N ARG A 172 3.53 3.80 -3.90
CA ARG A 172 4.43 2.65 -4.07
C ARG A 172 4.16 1.92 -5.38
N ILE A 173 2.89 1.71 -5.70
CA ILE A 173 2.47 1.01 -6.91
C ILE A 173 2.76 1.88 -8.15
N PHE A 174 2.59 3.20 -8.06
CA PHE A 174 2.99 4.17 -9.09
C PHE A 174 4.48 4.04 -9.42
N ILE A 175 5.35 4.11 -8.40
CA ILE A 175 6.80 3.97 -8.59
C ILE A 175 7.16 2.61 -9.18
N LYS A 176 6.50 1.53 -8.73
CA LYS A 176 6.67 0.18 -9.30
C LYS A 176 6.40 0.20 -10.80
N TYR A 177 5.23 0.67 -11.23
CA TYR A 177 4.85 0.68 -12.65
C TYR A 177 5.70 1.63 -13.49
N TYR A 178 6.05 2.80 -12.93
CA TYR A 178 6.91 3.76 -13.60
C TYR A 178 8.31 3.18 -13.84
N THR A 179 8.88 2.49 -12.84
CA THR A 179 10.20 1.87 -12.94
C THR A 179 10.26 0.79 -14.01
N ILE A 180 9.17 0.00 -14.18
CA ILE A 180 9.08 -1.00 -15.24
C ILE A 180 8.59 -0.44 -16.59
N LYS A 181 8.43 0.89 -16.69
CA LYS A 181 7.98 1.62 -17.89
C LYS A 181 6.58 1.20 -18.39
N ASP A 182 5.69 0.81 -17.47
CA ASP A 182 4.27 0.59 -17.76
C ASP A 182 3.53 1.93 -17.68
N ILE A 183 3.66 2.73 -18.75
CA ILE A 183 3.21 4.12 -18.83
C ILE A 183 1.70 4.24 -18.62
N ASP A 184 0.92 3.29 -19.12
CA ASP A 184 -0.53 3.29 -19.03
C ASP A 184 -0.99 3.17 -17.57
N LYS A 185 -0.46 2.18 -16.84
CA LYS A 185 -0.78 2.02 -15.41
C LYS A 185 -0.22 3.14 -14.56
N SER A 186 0.97 3.64 -14.88
CA SER A 186 1.53 4.82 -14.21
C SER A 186 0.61 6.03 -14.32
N TRP A 187 0.04 6.29 -15.51
CA TRP A 187 -0.90 7.39 -15.70
C TRP A 187 -2.23 7.18 -14.99
N ILE A 188 -2.79 5.97 -15.02
CA ILE A 188 -4.04 5.67 -14.31
C ILE A 188 -3.87 5.94 -12.81
N ILE A 189 -2.75 5.49 -12.23
CA ILE A 189 -2.46 5.68 -10.81
C ILE A 189 -2.18 7.16 -10.51
N LEU A 190 -1.39 7.85 -11.33
CA LEU A 190 -1.12 9.26 -11.15
C LEU A 190 -2.39 10.11 -11.24
N GLY A 191 -3.25 9.85 -12.24
CA GLY A 191 -4.54 10.50 -12.39
C GLY A 191 -5.45 10.23 -11.19
N THR A 192 -5.46 8.99 -10.69
CA THR A 192 -6.18 8.62 -9.46
C THR A 192 -5.67 9.42 -8.25
N ILE A 193 -4.35 9.51 -8.08
CA ILE A 193 -3.72 10.27 -7.00
C ILE A 193 -4.11 11.75 -7.07
N ASN A 194 -4.04 12.37 -8.25
CA ASN A 194 -4.36 13.79 -8.42
C ASN A 194 -5.82 14.06 -8.04
N ARG A 195 -6.76 13.23 -8.50
CA ARG A 195 -8.18 13.35 -8.13
C ARG A 195 -8.41 13.22 -6.62
N LEU A 196 -7.74 12.26 -5.95
CA LEU A 196 -7.79 12.15 -4.48
C LEU A 196 -7.30 13.44 -3.81
N MET A 197 -6.19 14.00 -4.29
CA MET A 197 -5.58 15.21 -3.73
C MET A 197 -6.45 16.46 -3.95
N GLU A 198 -7.23 16.50 -5.02
CA GLU A 198 -8.19 17.56 -5.34
C GLU A 198 -9.50 17.42 -4.55
N GLY A 199 -9.63 16.36 -3.74
CA GLY A 199 -10.87 16.05 -3.03
C GLY A 199 -11.96 15.51 -3.95
N GLU A 200 -11.61 15.15 -5.19
CA GLU A 200 -12.51 14.47 -6.09
C GLU A 200 -12.65 13.00 -5.69
N TYR A 201 -13.89 12.52 -5.73
CA TYR A 201 -14.19 11.13 -5.46
C TYR A 201 -13.58 10.24 -6.55
N VAL A 202 -12.65 9.37 -6.16
CA VAL A 202 -12.21 8.26 -7.02
C VAL A 202 -13.23 7.15 -6.90
N LEU A 203 -14.41 7.41 -7.48
CA LEU A 203 -15.57 6.54 -7.50
C LEU A 203 -15.19 5.09 -7.85
N PRO A 204 -14.32 4.80 -8.84
CA PRO A 204 -14.02 3.41 -9.19
C PRO A 204 -13.32 2.63 -8.08
N PHE A 205 -12.38 3.28 -7.40
CA PHE A 205 -11.56 2.64 -6.39
C PHE A 205 -12.32 2.42 -5.07
N THR A 206 -12.97 3.47 -4.55
CA THR A 206 -13.72 3.40 -3.29
C THR A 206 -14.91 2.46 -3.40
N THR A 207 -15.59 2.46 -4.56
CA THR A 207 -16.66 1.50 -4.88
C THR A 207 -16.16 0.06 -4.87
N LEU A 208 -15.02 -0.23 -5.51
CA LEU A 208 -14.44 -1.59 -5.49
C LEU A 208 -14.07 -2.06 -4.09
N MET A 209 -13.42 -1.21 -3.28
CA MET A 209 -13.09 -1.53 -1.88
C MET A 209 -14.35 -1.86 -1.07
N PHE A 210 -15.40 -1.06 -1.26
CA PHE A 210 -16.67 -1.25 -0.58
C PHE A 210 -17.31 -2.58 -0.96
N PHE A 211 -17.40 -2.88 -2.25
CA PHE A 211 -18.00 -4.12 -2.73
C PHE A 211 -17.27 -5.37 -2.27
N ARG A 212 -15.94 -5.32 -2.22
CA ARG A 212 -15.15 -6.43 -1.67
C ARG A 212 -15.46 -6.65 -0.20
N GLY A 213 -15.44 -5.59 0.60
CA GLY A 213 -15.79 -5.66 2.01
C GLY A 213 -17.21 -6.19 2.23
N LEU A 214 -18.17 -5.71 1.43
CA LEU A 214 -19.57 -6.15 1.49
C LEU A 214 -19.75 -7.63 1.09
N ALA A 215 -19.11 -8.06 0.01
CA ALA A 215 -19.17 -9.45 -0.45
C ALA A 215 -18.59 -10.41 0.60
N GLU A 216 -17.47 -10.05 1.23
CA GLU A 216 -16.89 -10.84 2.30
C GLU A 216 -17.77 -10.84 3.56
N TYR A 217 -18.35 -9.70 3.93
CA TYR A 217 -19.30 -9.62 5.03
C TYR A 217 -20.48 -10.58 4.82
N ARG A 218 -21.05 -10.61 3.60
CA ARG A 218 -22.14 -11.51 3.20
C ARG A 218 -21.73 -12.98 3.10
N ALA A 219 -20.47 -13.28 2.80
CA ALA A 219 -19.97 -14.65 2.77
C ALA A 219 -19.78 -15.25 4.18
N ASN A 220 -19.58 -14.38 5.17
CA ASN A 220 -19.27 -14.77 6.56
C ASN A 220 -20.47 -14.69 7.52
N ASN A 221 -21.63 -14.22 7.07
CA ASN A 221 -22.87 -14.10 7.86
C ASN A 221 -24.05 -14.70 7.09
#